data_AF-A0A501PB75-F1
#
_entry.id   AF-A0A501PB75-F1
#
_cell.length_a   1.000
_cell.length_b   1.000
_cell.length_c   1.000
_cell.angle_alpha   90.00
_cell.angle_beta   90.00
_cell.angle_gamma   90.00
#
_symmetry.space_group_name_H-M   'P 1'
#
loop_
_entity.id
_entity.type
_entity.pdbx_description
1 polymer ?
#
loop_
_entity_poly.entity_id
_entity_poly.type
_entity_poly.pdbx_seq_one_letter_code
_entity_poly.pdbx_strand_id
1 'polypeptide(L)'
;MKNKKPAAAEMLQTDEIVKDTLLHVTGLSDLYTQEHLVMVAELAARIAERLSVLPGEIEKIKLAAHLHDIGKHAVPGALLAKPGKLTHHEYELVKTHVDVGTGLLEKLNVSQEVIRMVGEHHERLDGSGYPRGLRGDEISLGGQIIGVADVISALMSKRTYRTAAGTREVGQILMSHTPHQMAPEVVLAALDCLESNVDEVFTLTDQVGDLLDEGRRYH
;
A
#
# COMPACT_ATOMS: atom_id res chain seq x y z
N MET A 1 40.37 18.40 -20.11
CA MET A 1 38.95 18.69 -19.80
C MET A 1 38.46 17.61 -18.83
N LYS A 2 38.13 17.97 -17.58
CA LYS A 2 37.59 17.01 -16.59
C LYS A 2 36.10 16.82 -16.88
N ASN A 3 35.69 15.61 -17.24
CA ASN A 3 34.29 15.20 -17.38
C ASN A 3 33.55 15.43 -16.06
N LYS A 4 32.77 16.50 -15.97
CA LYS A 4 31.76 16.69 -14.92
C LYS A 4 30.44 16.08 -15.41
N LYS A 5 30.20 14.81 -15.09
CA LYS A 5 28.87 14.15 -15.03
C LYS A 5 29.11 12.75 -14.40
N PRO A 6 28.86 12.59 -13.09
CA PRO A 6 27.85 11.58 -12.69
C PRO A 6 26.99 11.90 -11.44
N ALA A 7 27.12 13.06 -10.79
CA ALA A 7 26.51 13.30 -9.47
C ALA A 7 24.98 13.11 -9.40
N ALA A 8 24.23 13.43 -10.46
CA ALA A 8 22.78 13.22 -10.47
C ALA A 8 22.38 11.74 -10.61
N ALA A 9 23.15 10.96 -11.36
CA ALA A 9 22.91 9.53 -11.53
C ALA A 9 23.30 8.75 -10.25
N GLU A 10 24.40 9.13 -9.61
CA GLU A 10 24.80 8.57 -8.31
C GLU A 10 23.78 8.91 -7.19
N MET A 11 23.19 10.11 -7.22
CA MET A 11 22.16 10.52 -6.26
C MET A 11 20.83 9.77 -6.49
N LEU A 12 20.37 9.64 -7.74
CA LEU A 12 19.20 8.83 -8.10
C LEU A 12 19.37 7.35 -7.68
N GLN A 13 20.55 6.78 -7.93
CA GLN A 13 20.87 5.41 -7.53
C GLN A 13 20.89 5.25 -6.00
N THR A 14 21.32 6.28 -5.28
CA THR A 14 21.30 6.29 -3.81
C THR A 14 19.87 6.35 -3.27
N ASP A 15 19.01 7.17 -3.87
CA ASP A 15 17.59 7.29 -3.49
C ASP A 15 16.82 5.98 -3.71
N GLU A 16 17.09 5.28 -4.81
CA GLU A 16 16.52 3.94 -5.07
C GLU A 16 16.97 2.90 -4.03
N ILE A 17 18.26 2.84 -3.71
CA ILE A 17 18.78 1.90 -2.70
C ILE A 17 18.16 2.18 -1.33
N VAL A 18 18.04 3.45 -0.94
CA VAL A 18 17.43 3.85 0.34
C VAL A 18 15.96 3.46 0.37
N LYS A 19 15.22 3.71 -0.71
CA LYS A 19 13.82 3.32 -0.86
C LYS A 19 13.66 1.80 -0.73
N ASP A 20 14.43 1.02 -1.49
CA ASP A 20 14.35 -0.44 -1.47
C ASP A 20 14.71 -1.02 -0.11
N THR A 21 15.73 -0.45 0.54
CA THR A 21 16.10 -0.83 1.91
C THR A 21 14.94 -0.59 2.87
N LEU A 22 14.30 0.59 2.80
CA LEU A 22 13.18 0.94 3.67
C LEU A 22 11.97 0.02 3.45
N LEU A 23 11.63 -0.27 2.19
CA LEU A 23 10.56 -1.18 1.83
C LEU A 23 10.87 -2.60 2.30
N HIS A 24 12.10 -3.06 2.14
CA HIS A 24 12.53 -4.38 2.59
C HIS A 24 12.39 -4.51 4.11
N VAL A 25 12.96 -3.57 4.88
CA VAL A 25 12.88 -3.58 6.35
C VAL A 25 11.44 -3.50 6.84
N THR A 26 10.60 -2.69 6.20
CA THR A 26 9.18 -2.58 6.54
C THR A 26 8.46 -3.92 6.29
N GLY A 27 8.69 -4.54 5.14
CA GLY A 27 8.11 -5.84 4.77
C GLY A 27 8.57 -7.01 5.63
N LEU A 28 9.68 -6.90 6.39
CA LEU A 28 10.08 -7.94 7.35
C LEU A 28 9.19 -8.01 8.60
N SER A 29 8.39 -6.98 8.86
CA SER A 29 7.59 -6.88 10.08
C SER A 29 6.31 -7.72 10.04
N ASP A 30 5.84 -8.13 8.88
CA ASP A 30 4.55 -8.81 8.68
C ASP A 30 4.70 -10.03 7.73
N LEU A 31 3.67 -10.87 7.63
CA LEU A 31 3.52 -11.88 6.58
C LEU A 31 3.40 -11.26 5.18
N TYR A 32 3.11 -9.96 5.09
CA TYR A 32 3.06 -9.22 3.84
C TYR A 32 4.46 -8.77 3.43
N THR A 33 4.86 -9.19 2.24
CA THR A 33 6.21 -9.00 1.71
C THR A 33 6.40 -7.60 1.12
N GLN A 34 7.64 -7.25 0.78
CA GLN A 34 7.96 -6.08 -0.05
C GLN A 34 7.07 -5.99 -1.31
N GLU A 35 6.65 -7.13 -1.87
CA GLU A 35 5.72 -7.19 -3.01
C GLU A 35 4.39 -6.51 -2.71
N HIS A 36 3.86 -6.66 -1.50
CA HIS A 36 2.62 -6.02 -1.09
C HIS A 36 2.76 -4.49 -1.09
N LEU A 37 3.81 -3.97 -0.45
CA LEU A 37 4.06 -2.52 -0.39
C LEU A 37 4.23 -1.91 -1.79
N VAL A 38 4.93 -2.61 -2.68
CA VAL A 38 5.09 -2.17 -4.08
C VAL A 38 3.76 -2.23 -4.82
N MET A 39 3.01 -3.33 -4.70
CA MET A 39 1.71 -3.49 -5.37
C MET A 39 0.70 -2.43 -4.94
N VAL A 40 0.59 -2.15 -3.63
CA VAL A 40 -0.29 -1.10 -3.11
C VAL A 40 0.10 0.26 -3.69
N ALA A 41 1.39 0.58 -3.75
CA ALA A 41 1.87 1.86 -4.29
C ALA A 41 1.63 2.01 -5.80
N GLU A 42 1.91 0.99 -6.60
CA GLU A 42 1.66 1.04 -8.04
C GLU A 42 0.17 1.09 -8.36
N LEU A 43 -0.65 0.31 -7.65
CA LEU A 43 -2.09 0.33 -7.83
C LEU A 43 -2.69 1.68 -7.41
N ALA A 44 -2.27 2.24 -6.27
CA ALA A 44 -2.68 3.56 -5.81
C ALA A 44 -2.35 4.66 -6.83
N ALA A 45 -1.14 4.62 -7.42
CA ALA A 45 -0.75 5.56 -8.46
C ALA A 45 -1.66 5.46 -9.70
N ARG A 46 -1.90 4.24 -10.19
CA ARG A 46 -2.79 4.01 -11.36
C ARG A 46 -4.22 4.44 -11.11
N ILE A 47 -4.75 4.20 -9.91
CA ILE A 47 -6.09 4.67 -9.52
C ILE A 47 -6.11 6.21 -9.55
N ALA A 48 -5.09 6.87 -8.99
CA ALA A 48 -4.98 8.32 -8.98
C ALA A 48 -4.89 8.90 -10.40
N GLU A 49 -4.11 8.28 -11.30
CA GLU A 49 -4.07 8.64 -12.73
C GLU A 49 -5.44 8.54 -13.38
N ARG A 50 -6.17 7.45 -13.13
CA ARG A 50 -7.52 7.23 -13.67
C ARG A 50 -8.51 8.29 -13.18
N LEU A 51 -8.31 8.79 -11.95
CA LEU A 51 -9.06 9.90 -11.35
C LEU A 51 -8.55 11.28 -11.78
N SER A 52 -7.61 11.36 -12.73
CA SER A 52 -7.05 12.63 -13.23
C SER A 52 -6.35 13.48 -12.16
N VAL A 53 -5.77 12.83 -11.14
CA VAL A 53 -4.94 13.49 -10.14
C VAL A 53 -3.65 14.02 -10.80
N LEU A 54 -3.16 15.17 -10.34
CA LEU A 54 -1.96 15.78 -10.91
C LEU A 54 -0.70 14.97 -10.59
N PRO A 55 0.29 14.88 -11.51
CA PRO A 55 1.48 14.04 -11.33
C PRO A 55 2.21 14.26 -10.00
N GLY A 56 2.34 15.50 -9.54
CA GLY A 56 3.01 15.81 -8.26
C GLY A 56 2.27 15.28 -7.03
N GLU A 57 0.95 15.16 -7.08
CA GLU A 57 0.14 14.55 -6.02
C GLU A 57 0.17 13.02 -6.10
N ILE A 58 0.23 12.46 -7.31
CA ILE A 58 0.39 11.01 -7.52
C ILE A 58 1.68 10.51 -6.86
N GLU A 59 2.80 11.22 -7.02
CA GLU A 59 4.05 10.87 -6.35
C GLU A 59 3.93 10.86 -4.81
N LYS A 60 3.16 11.80 -4.24
CA LYS A 60 2.90 11.83 -2.79
C LYS A 60 2.01 10.66 -2.36
N ILE A 61 0.98 10.33 -3.13
CA ILE A 61 0.10 9.17 -2.88
C ILE A 61 0.92 7.88 -2.94
N LYS A 62 1.78 7.74 -3.96
CA LYS A 62 2.66 6.58 -4.14
C LYS A 62 3.66 6.45 -2.99
N LEU A 63 4.24 7.55 -2.53
CA LEU A 63 5.12 7.56 -1.37
C LEU A 63 4.36 7.18 -0.08
N ALA A 64 3.16 7.73 0.14
CA ALA A 64 2.33 7.38 1.28
C ALA A 64 1.93 5.89 1.26
N ALA A 65 1.60 5.35 0.09
CA ALA A 65 1.29 3.94 -0.10
C ALA A 65 2.49 3.03 0.22
N HIS A 66 3.71 3.42 -0.16
CA HIS A 66 4.91 2.68 0.23
C HIS A 66 5.16 2.66 1.74
N LEU A 67 4.70 3.70 2.45
CA LEU A 67 4.97 3.91 3.87
C LEU A 67 3.78 3.57 4.79
N HIS A 68 2.62 3.17 4.23
CA HIS A 68 1.37 3.04 5.00
C HIS A 68 1.51 2.12 6.22
N ASP A 69 2.30 1.06 6.06
CA ASP A 69 2.53 0.01 7.05
C ASP A 69 3.84 0.16 7.84
N ILE A 70 4.58 1.27 7.69
CA ILE A 70 5.90 1.44 8.33
C ILE A 70 5.86 1.27 9.86
N GLY A 71 4.72 1.54 10.49
CA GLY A 71 4.54 1.39 11.93
C GLY A 71 4.35 -0.06 12.41
N LYS A 72 4.20 -1.04 11.51
CA LYS A 72 4.02 -2.46 11.90
C LYS A 72 5.22 -3.03 12.64
N HIS A 73 6.39 -2.39 12.57
CA HIS A 73 7.56 -2.74 13.38
C HIS A 73 7.31 -2.73 14.90
N ALA A 74 6.30 -1.98 15.38
CA ALA A 74 5.94 -1.93 16.79
C ALA A 74 4.89 -2.99 17.19
N VAL A 75 4.33 -3.72 16.24
CA VAL A 75 3.35 -4.79 16.49
C VAL A 75 4.10 -6.12 16.60
N PRO A 76 3.81 -6.98 17.60
CA PRO A 76 4.47 -8.27 17.70
C PRO A 76 4.26 -9.13 16.45
N GLY A 77 5.33 -9.64 15.84
CA GLY A 77 5.24 -10.46 14.62
C GLY A 77 4.38 -11.72 14.78
N ALA A 78 4.35 -12.33 15.98
CA ALA A 78 3.46 -13.46 16.28
C ALA A 78 1.96 -13.11 16.19
N LEU A 79 1.63 -11.83 16.37
CA LEU A 79 0.27 -11.32 16.25
C LEU A 79 -0.11 -11.10 14.79
N LEU A 80 0.78 -10.48 14.02
CA LEU A 80 0.63 -10.28 12.58
C LEU A 80 0.54 -11.62 11.83
N ALA A 81 1.33 -12.61 12.27
CA ALA A 81 1.33 -13.95 11.70
C ALA A 81 0.25 -14.90 12.25
N LYS A 82 -0.66 -14.41 13.11
CA LYS A 82 -1.63 -15.28 13.80
C LYS A 82 -2.63 -15.89 12.82
N PRO A 83 -2.78 -17.23 12.77
CA PRO A 83 -3.81 -17.85 11.95
C PRO A 83 -5.20 -17.61 12.56
N GLY A 84 -6.16 -17.19 11.74
CA GLY A 84 -7.55 -17.00 12.14
C GLY A 84 -7.87 -15.56 12.58
N LYS A 85 -8.95 -15.40 13.34
CA LYS A 85 -9.42 -14.07 13.77
C LYS A 85 -8.62 -13.58 14.98
N LEU A 86 -8.26 -12.30 14.96
CA LEU A 86 -7.78 -11.59 16.14
C LEU A 86 -8.92 -11.43 17.15
N THR A 87 -8.59 -11.51 18.44
CA THR A 87 -9.46 -11.03 19.51
C THR A 87 -9.58 -9.51 19.44
N HIS A 88 -10.55 -8.94 20.15
CA HIS A 88 -10.71 -7.48 20.16
C HIS A 88 -9.43 -6.75 20.65
N HIS A 89 -8.84 -7.21 21.76
CA HIS A 89 -7.61 -6.60 22.29
C HIS A 89 -6.42 -6.72 21.33
N GLU A 90 -6.29 -7.88 20.69
CA GLU A 90 -5.28 -8.11 19.65
C GLU A 90 -5.46 -7.17 18.45
N TYR A 91 -6.71 -6.97 18.03
CA TYR A 91 -7.03 -6.05 16.95
C TYR A 91 -6.71 -4.60 17.33
N GLU A 92 -7.06 -4.16 18.54
CA GLU A 92 -6.68 -2.82 19.02
C GLU A 92 -5.16 -2.61 19.04
N LEU A 93 -4.38 -3.64 19.38
CA LEU A 93 -2.92 -3.57 19.30
C LEU A 93 -2.42 -3.48 17.86
N VAL A 94 -3.04 -4.19 16.90
CA VAL A 94 -2.65 -4.06 15.48
C VAL A 94 -2.94 -2.66 14.97
N LYS A 95 -4.05 -2.02 15.36
CA LYS A 95 -4.40 -0.65 14.91
C LYS A 95 -3.34 0.39 15.26
N THR A 96 -2.55 0.18 16.31
CA THR A 96 -1.53 1.15 16.74
C THR A 96 -0.44 1.38 15.71
N HIS A 97 -0.27 0.50 14.71
CA HIS A 97 0.73 0.70 13.66
C HIS A 97 0.51 2.02 12.89
N VAL A 98 -0.73 2.51 12.79
CA VAL A 98 -1.02 3.76 12.08
C VAL A 98 -0.43 4.95 12.85
N ASP A 99 -0.71 5.05 14.16
CA ASP A 99 -0.20 6.14 15.00
C ASP A 99 1.33 6.05 15.17
N VAL A 100 1.87 4.84 15.30
CA VAL A 100 3.33 4.64 15.36
C VAL A 100 3.99 5.04 14.04
N GLY A 101 3.41 4.67 12.91
CA GLY A 101 3.92 4.99 11.58
C GLY A 101 3.93 6.49 11.34
N THR A 102 2.79 7.16 11.56
CA THR A 102 2.68 8.62 11.43
C THR A 102 3.66 9.36 12.35
N GLY A 103 3.76 8.98 13.63
CA GLY A 103 4.71 9.58 14.57
C GLY A 103 6.18 9.36 14.23
N LEU A 104 6.53 8.26 13.56
CA LEU A 104 7.88 8.05 13.02
C LEU A 104 8.14 9.00 11.83
N LEU A 105 7.19 9.09 10.90
CA LEU A 105 7.32 9.94 9.71
C LEU A 105 7.40 11.43 10.07
N GLU A 106 6.70 11.88 11.12
CA GLU A 106 6.84 13.22 11.68
C GLU A 106 8.27 13.50 12.14
N LYS A 107 8.90 12.57 12.88
CA LYS A 107 10.29 12.71 13.34
C LYS A 107 11.29 12.76 12.19
N LEU A 108 10.97 12.11 11.08
CA LEU A 108 11.77 12.10 9.86
C LEU A 108 11.49 13.32 8.96
N ASN A 109 10.61 14.24 9.37
CA ASN A 109 10.23 15.45 8.63
C ASN A 109 9.64 15.13 7.23
N VAL A 110 8.91 14.03 7.12
CA VAL A 110 8.15 13.72 5.90
C VAL A 110 7.01 14.74 5.72
N SER A 111 6.60 15.00 4.48
CA SER A 111 5.51 15.95 4.19
C SER A 111 4.25 15.60 4.98
N GLN A 112 3.59 16.61 5.54
CA GLN A 112 2.33 16.47 6.28
C GLN A 112 1.21 15.84 5.43
N GLU A 113 1.21 16.06 4.12
CA GLU A 113 0.24 15.43 3.21
C GLU A 113 0.44 13.92 3.13
N VAL A 114 1.70 13.46 3.08
CA VAL A 114 2.06 12.04 3.07
C VAL A 114 1.72 11.40 4.41
N ILE A 115 2.06 12.06 5.51
CA ILE A 115 1.73 11.60 6.88
C ILE A 115 0.21 11.48 7.04
N ARG A 116 -0.55 12.47 6.54
CA ARG A 116 -2.01 12.43 6.57
C ARG A 116 -2.55 11.20 5.84
N MET A 117 -2.09 10.95 4.61
CA MET A 117 -2.52 9.79 3.81
C MET A 117 -2.16 8.46 4.48
N VAL A 118 -0.97 8.34 5.06
CA VAL A 118 -0.56 7.19 5.89
C VAL A 118 -1.48 7.04 7.09
N GLY A 119 -1.87 8.13 7.74
CA GLY A 119 -2.79 8.10 8.88
C GLY A 119 -4.23 7.73 8.54
N GLU A 120 -4.60 7.69 7.26
CA GLU A 120 -5.99 7.58 6.79
C GLU A 120 -6.29 6.28 6.02
N HIS A 121 -5.30 5.45 5.72
CA HIS A 121 -5.49 4.28 4.84
C HIS A 121 -6.46 3.22 5.40
N HIS A 122 -6.73 3.23 6.70
CA HIS A 122 -7.74 2.39 7.35
C HIS A 122 -9.03 3.13 7.76
N GLU A 123 -9.15 4.40 7.41
CA GLU A 123 -10.40 5.14 7.56
C GLU A 123 -11.45 4.65 6.54
N ARG A 124 -12.72 4.82 6.89
CA ARG A 124 -13.87 4.36 6.08
C ARG A 124 -14.91 5.47 6.02
N LEU A 125 -15.59 5.63 4.90
CA LEU A 125 -16.50 6.78 4.70
C LEU A 125 -17.63 6.90 5.74
N ASP A 126 -18.07 5.79 6.33
CA ASP A 126 -19.09 5.74 7.38
C ASP A 126 -18.57 6.04 8.79
N GLY A 127 -17.25 6.24 8.95
CA GLY A 127 -16.59 6.47 10.24
C GLY A 127 -16.37 5.20 11.06
N SER A 128 -16.55 4.01 10.48
CA SER A 128 -16.23 2.74 11.15
C SER A 128 -14.73 2.40 11.13
N GLY A 129 -13.93 3.18 10.41
CA GLY A 129 -12.48 3.06 10.30
C GLY A 129 -11.72 3.54 11.53
N TYR A 130 -10.39 3.54 11.41
CA TYR A 130 -9.46 3.94 12.47
C TYR A 130 -8.23 4.64 11.86
N PRO A 131 -7.45 5.40 12.65
CA PRO A 131 -7.53 5.59 14.11
C PRO A 131 -8.50 6.68 14.59
N ARG A 132 -8.91 7.61 13.72
CA ARG A 132 -9.69 8.79 14.09
C ARG A 132 -11.19 8.65 13.82
N GLY A 133 -11.61 7.68 13.02
CA GLY A 133 -13.04 7.47 12.69
C GLY A 133 -13.59 8.57 11.79
N LEU A 134 -12.76 9.03 10.85
CA LEU A 134 -13.08 10.09 9.90
C LEU A 134 -14.22 9.66 8.97
N ARG A 135 -15.02 10.62 8.49
CA ARG A 135 -16.18 10.37 7.64
C ARG A 135 -16.09 11.11 6.31
N GLY A 136 -16.59 10.50 5.25
CA GLY A 136 -16.77 11.15 3.96
C GLY A 136 -15.53 11.92 3.48
N ASP A 137 -15.70 13.24 3.34
CA ASP A 137 -14.71 14.20 2.84
C ASP A 137 -13.63 14.60 3.86
N GLU A 138 -13.74 14.16 5.11
CA GLU A 138 -12.66 14.30 6.10
C GLU A 138 -11.44 13.45 5.72
N ILE A 139 -11.67 12.34 5.00
CA ILE A 139 -10.63 11.44 4.49
C ILE A 139 -10.08 12.02 3.19
N SER A 140 -8.76 12.23 3.11
CA SER A 140 -8.13 12.69 1.88
C SER A 140 -8.36 11.68 0.74
N LEU A 141 -8.43 12.18 -0.49
CA LEU A 141 -8.54 11.32 -1.66
C LEU A 141 -7.41 10.27 -1.69
N GLY A 142 -6.19 10.65 -1.33
CA GLY A 142 -5.06 9.72 -1.23
C GLY A 142 -5.26 8.63 -0.17
N GLY A 143 -5.79 8.96 1.02
CA GLY A 143 -6.14 7.97 2.04
C GLY A 143 -7.20 6.98 1.55
N GLN A 144 -8.24 7.47 0.86
CA GLN A 144 -9.27 6.62 0.25
C GLN A 144 -8.69 5.69 -0.84
N ILE A 145 -7.82 6.21 -1.71
CA ILE A 145 -7.14 5.44 -2.76
C ILE A 145 -6.27 4.34 -2.15
N ILE A 146 -5.43 4.67 -1.16
CA ILE A 146 -4.53 3.71 -0.52
C ILE A 146 -5.33 2.62 0.19
N GLY A 147 -6.40 2.99 0.90
CA GLY A 147 -7.26 2.02 1.58
C GLY A 147 -7.95 1.02 0.64
N VAL A 148 -8.32 1.44 -0.58
CA VAL A 148 -8.85 0.54 -1.61
C VAL A 148 -7.73 -0.34 -2.20
N ALA A 149 -6.57 0.24 -2.50
CA ALA A 149 -5.42 -0.49 -3.05
C ALA A 149 -4.87 -1.56 -2.09
N ASP A 150 -4.82 -1.26 -0.79
CA ASP A 150 -4.43 -2.18 0.28
C ASP A 150 -5.36 -3.41 0.32
N VAL A 151 -6.68 -3.19 0.33
CA VAL A 151 -7.67 -4.29 0.30
C VAL A 151 -7.50 -5.16 -0.94
N ILE A 152 -7.29 -4.56 -2.11
CA ILE A 152 -7.06 -5.31 -3.35
C ILE A 152 -5.79 -6.17 -3.24
N SER A 153 -4.68 -5.58 -2.79
CA SER A 153 -3.41 -6.30 -2.63
C SER A 153 -3.54 -7.45 -1.62
N ALA A 154 -4.19 -7.21 -0.49
CA ALA A 154 -4.43 -8.22 0.54
C ALA A 154 -5.26 -9.39 0.00
N LEU A 155 -6.28 -9.14 -0.83
CA LEU A 155 -7.08 -10.18 -1.49
C LEU A 155 -6.27 -10.94 -2.55
N MET A 156 -5.55 -10.23 -3.41
CA MET A 156 -4.75 -10.80 -4.51
C MET A 156 -3.47 -11.52 -4.06
N SER A 157 -3.04 -11.32 -2.80
CA SER A 157 -1.92 -12.03 -2.20
C SER A 157 -2.13 -13.56 -2.19
N LYS A 158 -3.38 -14.05 -2.13
CA LYS A 158 -3.65 -15.49 -2.23
C LYS A 158 -3.70 -15.88 -3.71
N ARG A 159 -2.90 -16.89 -4.09
CA ARG A 159 -2.76 -17.37 -5.48
C ARG A 159 -4.09 -17.64 -6.21
N THR A 160 -5.14 -18.03 -5.50
CA THR A 160 -6.48 -18.25 -6.08
C THR A 160 -7.11 -17.00 -6.65
N TYR A 161 -6.82 -15.82 -6.07
CA TYR A 161 -7.34 -14.54 -6.54
C TYR A 161 -6.55 -13.96 -7.73
N ARG A 162 -5.45 -14.60 -8.13
CA ARG A 162 -4.64 -14.20 -9.29
C ARG A 162 -5.14 -14.77 -10.63
N THR A 163 -6.44 -14.97 -10.74
CA THR A 163 -7.10 -15.48 -11.94
C THR A 163 -8.21 -14.52 -12.36
N ALA A 164 -8.69 -14.60 -13.60
CA ALA A 164 -9.84 -13.80 -14.05
C ALA A 164 -11.08 -13.98 -13.15
N ALA A 165 -11.28 -15.18 -12.58
CA ALA A 165 -12.33 -15.43 -11.58
C ALA A 165 -12.04 -14.70 -10.26
N GLY A 166 -10.78 -14.71 -9.83
CA GLY A 166 -10.30 -13.97 -8.66
C GLY A 166 -10.52 -12.46 -8.75
N THR A 167 -10.24 -11.85 -9.90
CA THR A 167 -10.48 -10.41 -10.13
C THR A 167 -11.97 -10.06 -10.01
N ARG A 168 -12.86 -10.94 -10.50
CA ARG A 168 -14.32 -10.77 -10.32
C ARG A 168 -14.73 -10.84 -8.85
N GLU A 169 -14.18 -11.77 -8.09
CA GLU A 169 -14.46 -11.88 -6.65
C GLU A 169 -13.96 -10.66 -5.87
N VAL A 170 -12.77 -10.14 -6.19
CA VAL A 170 -12.26 -8.88 -5.64
C VAL A 170 -13.24 -7.75 -5.92
N GLY A 171 -13.72 -7.63 -7.17
CA GLY A 171 -14.71 -6.61 -7.52
C GLY A 171 -16.02 -6.73 -6.74
N GLN A 172 -16.53 -7.95 -6.53
CA GLN A 172 -17.72 -8.17 -5.70
C GLN A 172 -17.51 -7.73 -4.25
N ILE A 173 -16.33 -7.98 -3.69
CA ILE A 173 -15.98 -7.55 -2.33
C ILE A 173 -15.90 -6.03 -2.24
N LEU A 174 -15.25 -5.35 -3.20
CA LEU A 174 -15.19 -3.88 -3.18
C LEU A 174 -16.59 -3.27 -3.30
N MET A 175 -17.42 -3.81 -4.20
CA MET A 175 -18.79 -3.35 -4.41
C MET A 175 -19.67 -3.55 -3.16
N SER A 176 -19.46 -4.61 -2.37
CA SER A 176 -20.26 -4.83 -1.15
C SER A 176 -19.95 -3.85 -0.02
N HIS A 177 -18.78 -3.19 -0.05
CA HIS A 177 -18.40 -2.13 0.89
C HIS A 177 -18.72 -0.72 0.36
N THR A 178 -19.23 -0.61 -0.88
CA THR A 178 -19.56 0.66 -1.54
C THR A 178 -21.09 0.89 -1.47
N PRO A 179 -21.58 2.12 -1.22
CA PRO A 179 -20.88 3.39 -1.04
C PRO A 179 -20.54 3.72 0.42
N HIS A 180 -20.84 2.82 1.36
CA HIS A 180 -20.84 3.17 2.79
C HIS A 180 -19.44 3.25 3.39
N GLN A 181 -18.53 2.35 3.02
CA GLN A 181 -17.18 2.30 3.57
C GLN A 181 -16.11 2.77 2.57
N MET A 182 -16.37 2.60 1.29
CA MET A 182 -15.46 2.96 0.20
C MET A 182 -16.14 3.92 -0.78
N ALA A 183 -15.35 4.86 -1.30
CA ALA A 183 -15.81 5.84 -2.26
C ALA A 183 -16.12 5.20 -3.62
N PRO A 184 -17.34 5.37 -4.17
CA PRO A 184 -17.72 4.79 -5.46
C PRO A 184 -16.75 5.14 -6.58
N GLU A 185 -16.31 6.39 -6.68
CA GLU A 185 -15.39 6.88 -7.69
C GLU A 185 -14.02 6.20 -7.62
N VAL A 186 -13.50 5.98 -6.41
CA VAL A 186 -12.23 5.30 -6.18
C VAL A 186 -12.35 3.81 -6.53
N VAL A 187 -13.45 3.17 -6.12
CA VAL A 187 -13.69 1.76 -6.44
C VAL A 187 -13.87 1.55 -7.94
N LEU A 188 -14.63 2.41 -8.63
CA LEU A 188 -14.78 2.34 -10.09
C LEU A 188 -13.44 2.49 -10.81
N ALA A 189 -12.62 3.47 -10.41
CA ALA A 189 -11.27 3.64 -10.96
C ALA A 189 -10.38 2.40 -10.70
N ALA A 190 -10.49 1.79 -9.52
CA ALA A 190 -9.75 0.57 -9.19
C ALA A 190 -10.19 -0.63 -10.05
N LEU A 191 -11.49 -0.79 -10.28
CA LEU A 191 -12.03 -1.84 -11.17
C LEU A 191 -11.53 -1.66 -12.61
N ASP A 192 -11.56 -0.43 -13.12
CA ASP A 192 -10.99 -0.11 -14.45
C ASP A 192 -9.51 -0.50 -14.54
N CYS A 193 -8.72 -0.24 -13.50
CA CYS A 193 -7.30 -0.61 -13.44
C CYS A 193 -7.08 -2.12 -13.44
N LEU A 194 -7.98 -2.88 -12.81
CA LEU A 194 -7.94 -4.35 -12.76
C LEU A 194 -8.37 -4.99 -14.09
N GLU A 195 -9.36 -4.43 -14.78
CA GLU A 195 -9.86 -4.95 -16.06
C GLU A 195 -8.89 -4.65 -17.22
N SER A 196 -8.27 -3.48 -17.22
CA SER A 196 -7.46 -3.01 -18.37
C SER A 196 -6.12 -3.74 -18.52
N ASN A 197 -5.63 -4.44 -17.48
CA ASN A 197 -4.27 -4.99 -17.42
C ASN A 197 -4.18 -6.19 -16.45
N VAL A 198 -5.07 -7.18 -16.61
CA VAL A 198 -5.05 -8.41 -15.80
C VAL A 198 -3.65 -9.04 -15.84
N ASP A 199 -3.01 -9.10 -17.02
CA ASP A 199 -1.71 -9.74 -17.19
C ASP A 199 -0.53 -8.93 -16.62
N GLU A 200 -0.47 -7.60 -16.75
CA GLU A 200 0.64 -6.76 -16.24
C GLU A 200 0.69 -6.67 -14.70
N VAL A 201 -0.46 -6.70 -14.03
CA VAL A 201 -0.54 -6.78 -12.56
C VAL A 201 0.05 -8.10 -12.08
N PHE A 202 -0.07 -9.18 -12.86
CA PHE A 202 0.56 -10.47 -12.58
C PHE A 202 2.06 -10.50 -12.94
N THR A 203 2.48 -9.84 -14.03
CA THR A 203 3.90 -9.75 -14.42
C THR A 203 4.76 -9.04 -13.36
N LEU A 204 4.22 -8.03 -12.68
CA LEU A 204 4.91 -7.36 -11.56
C LEU A 204 5.12 -8.29 -10.35
N THR A 205 4.19 -9.21 -10.08
CA THR A 205 4.38 -10.24 -9.06
C THR A 205 5.35 -11.36 -9.48
N ASP A 206 5.40 -11.71 -10.77
CA ASP A 206 6.29 -12.77 -11.27
C ASP A 206 7.75 -12.29 -11.39
N GLN A 207 7.98 -11.04 -11.82
CA GLN A 207 9.33 -10.46 -11.90
C GLN A 207 10.03 -10.32 -10.54
N VAL A 208 9.27 -10.11 -9.45
CA VAL A 208 9.81 -10.07 -8.09
C VAL A 208 9.95 -11.49 -7.50
N GLY A 209 9.07 -12.41 -7.86
CA GLY A 209 9.16 -13.82 -7.48
C GLY A 209 10.41 -14.53 -8.03
N ASP A 210 10.79 -14.24 -9.27
CA ASP A 210 11.97 -14.83 -9.93
C ASP A 210 13.29 -14.37 -9.28
N LEU A 211 13.38 -13.14 -8.77
CA LEU A 211 14.55 -12.63 -8.03
C LEU A 211 14.73 -13.33 -6.66
N LEU A 212 13.64 -13.83 -6.05
CA LEU A 212 13.68 -14.52 -4.76
C LEU A 212 14.02 -16.02 -4.89
N ASP A 213 13.70 -16.66 -6.02
CA ASP A 213 14.09 -18.04 -6.29
C ASP A 213 15.60 -18.17 -6.61
N GLU A 214 16.22 -17.11 -7.12
CA GLU A 214 17.68 -17.03 -7.24
C GLU A 214 18.38 -16.86 -5.88
N GLY A 215 17.77 -16.14 -4.94
CA GLY A 215 18.28 -15.97 -3.56
C GLY A 215 18.16 -17.22 -2.68
N ARG A 216 17.20 -18.12 -2.95
CA ARG A 216 17.04 -19.39 -2.22
C ARG A 216 17.96 -20.52 -2.70
N ARG A 217 18.67 -20.36 -3.81
CA ARG A 217 19.65 -21.36 -4.30
C ARG A 217 21.01 -21.30 -3.61
N TYR A 218 21.21 -20.35 -2.68
CA TYR A 218 22.47 -20.17 -1.95
C TYR A 218 22.35 -20.41 -0.42
N HIS A 219 21.27 -21.05 0.04
CA HIS A 219 21.12 -21.49 1.43
C HIS A 219 20.80 -22.97 1.53
#